data_AF-T1HTL2-F1
#
_entry.id   AF-T1HTL2-F1
#
_cell.length_a   1.000
_cell.length_b   1.000
_cell.length_c   1.000
_cell.angle_alpha   90.00
_cell.angle_beta   90.00
_cell.angle_gamma   90.00
#
_symmetry.space_group_name_H-M   'P 1'
#
loop_
_entity.id
_entity.type
_entity.pdbx_description
1 polymer ?
#
loop_
_entity_poly.entity_id
_entity_poly.type
_entity_poly.pdbx_seq_one_letter_code
_entity_poly.pdbx_strand_id
1 'polypeptide(L)'
;MVLSNVDVARADALAREGQSVRSIAETIGVAKSTIKDALRRFRETGSYERRAGSGRPRATTEVDDRFITLSVLRDRHLIAPEVWDRLQVARNTRVSSDTVRRS
;
A
#
# COMPACT_ATOMS: atom_id res chain seq x y z
N MET A 1 14.13 10.30 -6.65
CA MET A 1 14.06 11.35 -5.61
C MET A 1 12.64 11.43 -5.09
N VAL A 2 12.45 11.40 -3.77
CA VAL A 2 11.12 11.54 -3.14
C VAL A 2 10.96 13.01 -2.76
N LEU A 3 9.88 13.65 -3.23
CA LEU A 3 9.58 15.04 -2.92
C LEU A 3 9.11 15.13 -1.46
N SER A 4 9.72 15.98 -0.64
CA SER A 4 9.34 16.13 0.76
C SER A 4 8.03 16.91 0.90
N ASN A 5 7.35 16.74 2.03
CA ASN A 5 6.09 17.44 2.33
C ASN A 5 6.28 18.96 2.28
N VAL A 6 7.45 19.44 2.74
CA VAL A 6 7.84 20.85 2.73
C VAL A 6 8.01 21.35 1.29
N ASP A 7 8.62 20.55 0.43
CA ASP A 7 8.77 20.90 -0.99
C ASP A 7 7.42 20.98 -1.71
N VAL A 8 6.48 20.09 -1.37
CA VAL A 8 5.10 20.15 -1.91
C VAL A 8 4.38 21.41 -1.44
N ALA A 9 4.51 21.77 -0.16
CA ALA A 9 3.91 22.99 0.38
C ALA A 9 4.52 24.25 -0.27
N ARG A 10 5.84 24.27 -0.46
CA ARG A 10 6.53 25.33 -1.19
C ARG A 10 6.09 25.42 -2.65
N ALA A 11 5.91 24.27 -3.32
CA ALA A 11 5.38 24.22 -4.68
C ALA A 11 3.95 24.74 -4.78
N ASP A 12 3.09 24.44 -3.79
CA ASP A 12 1.72 24.95 -3.73
C ASP A 12 1.68 26.46 -3.54
N ALA A 13 2.52 27.01 -2.65
CA ALA A 13 2.65 28.46 -2.46
C ALA A 13 3.04 29.18 -3.77
N LEU A 14 4.10 28.71 -4.46
CA LEU A 14 4.52 29.28 -5.75
C LEU A 14 3.46 29.13 -6.84
N ALA A 15 2.70 28.03 -6.83
CA ALA A 15 1.60 27.83 -7.77
C ALA A 15 0.45 28.83 -7.54
N ARG A 16 0.16 29.19 -6.28
CA ARG A 16 -0.83 30.21 -5.92
C ARG A 16 -0.39 31.62 -6.31
N GLU A 17 0.91 31.88 -6.31
CA GLU A 17 1.51 33.12 -6.82
C GLU A 17 1.50 33.21 -8.36
N GLY A 18 0.97 32.20 -9.05
CA GLY A 18 0.84 32.19 -10.52
C GLY A 18 2.07 31.68 -11.25
N GLN A 19 3.06 31.12 -10.55
CA GLN A 19 4.23 30.56 -11.21
C GLN A 19 3.88 29.33 -12.05
N SER A 20 4.55 29.20 -13.20
CA SER A 20 4.40 28.02 -14.04
C SER A 20 5.02 26.78 -13.37
N VAL A 21 4.44 25.60 -13.62
CA VAL A 21 4.97 24.31 -13.13
C VAL A 21 6.44 24.10 -13.53
N ARG A 22 6.87 24.67 -14.66
CA ARG A 22 8.26 24.62 -15.10
C ARG A 22 9.18 25.44 -14.18
N SER A 23 8.83 26.69 -13.91
CA SER A 23 9.57 27.58 -12.99
C SER A 23 9.68 26.97 -11.59
N ILE A 24 8.59 26.39 -11.10
CA ILE A 24 8.55 25.73 -9.79
C ILE A 24 9.50 24.52 -9.76
N ALA A 25 9.48 23.71 -10.82
CA ALA A 25 10.34 22.54 -10.94
C ALA A 25 11.83 22.91 -10.99
N GLU A 26 12.19 23.97 -11.73
CA GLU A 26 13.55 24.52 -11.78
C GLU A 26 13.98 25.08 -10.42
N THR A 27 13.09 25.78 -9.71
CA THR A 27 13.34 26.34 -8.36
C THR A 27 13.56 25.25 -7.30
N ILE A 28 12.80 24.16 -7.36
CA ILE A 28 12.87 23.06 -6.39
C ILE A 28 13.95 22.03 -6.79
N GLY A 29 14.40 22.04 -8.05
CA GLY A 29 15.42 21.11 -8.56
C GLY A 29 14.87 19.70 -8.82
N VAL A 30 13.61 19.58 -9.22
CA VAL A 30 12.95 18.28 -9.49
C VAL A 30 12.31 18.26 -10.87
N ALA A 31 11.93 17.08 -11.37
CA ALA A 31 11.27 16.99 -12.66
C ALA A 31 9.89 17.67 -12.65
N LYS A 32 9.53 18.33 -13.77
CA LYS A 32 8.22 18.95 -13.99
C LYS A 32 7.05 17.99 -13.72
N SER A 33 7.19 16.73 -14.10
CA SER A 33 6.18 15.68 -13.85
C SER A 33 5.94 15.47 -12.36
N THR A 34 7.01 15.46 -11.55
CA THR A 34 6.92 15.29 -10.09
C THR A 34 6.12 16.43 -9.44
N ILE A 35 6.36 17.69 -9.83
CA ILE A 35 5.57 18.83 -9.33
C ILE A 35 4.12 18.75 -9.80
N LYS A 36 3.89 18.45 -11.08
CA LYS A 36 2.53 18.30 -11.64
C LYS A 36 1.74 17.25 -10.85
N ASP A 37 2.35 16.10 -10.58
CA ASP A 37 1.72 15.02 -9.83
C ASP A 37 1.51 15.39 -8.36
N ALA A 38 2.46 16.06 -7.73
CA ALA A 38 2.34 16.51 -6.35
C ALA A 38 1.19 17.52 -6.16
N LEU A 39 1.11 18.55 -7.02
CA LEU A 39 0.04 19.54 -6.98
C LEU A 39 -1.32 18.93 -7.29
N ARG A 40 -1.39 17.99 -8.25
CA ARG A 40 -2.62 17.23 -8.52
C ARG A 40 -3.06 16.44 -7.29
N ARG A 41 -2.13 15.71 -6.66
CA ARG A 41 -2.43 14.93 -5.44
C ARG A 41 -2.93 15.82 -4.31
N PHE A 42 -2.30 16.98 -4.11
CA PHE A 42 -2.74 17.95 -3.11
C PHE A 42 -4.17 18.42 -3.37
N ARG A 43 -4.52 18.78 -4.62
CA ARG A 43 -5.90 19.18 -4.96
C ARG A 43 -6.93 18.08 -4.70
N GLU A 44 -6.56 16.82 -4.92
CA GLU A 44 -7.44 15.66 -4.71
C GLU A 44 -7.61 15.29 -3.23
N THR A 45 -6.61 15.55 -2.36
CA THR A 45 -6.62 15.05 -0.96
C THR A 45 -6.55 16.12 0.12
N GLY A 46 -6.20 17.36 -0.23
CA GLY A 46 -5.93 18.44 0.72
C GLY A 46 -4.67 18.22 1.57
N SER A 47 -3.89 17.17 1.33
CA SER A 47 -2.70 16.83 2.12
C SER A 47 -1.42 16.95 1.31
N TYR A 48 -0.38 17.49 1.95
CA TYR A 48 0.98 17.51 1.44
C TYR A 48 1.72 16.19 1.66
N GLU A 49 1.13 15.30 2.45
CA GLU A 49 1.71 13.99 2.73
C GLU A 49 1.60 13.07 1.52
N ARG A 50 2.49 12.07 1.51
CA ARG A 50 2.38 10.99 0.55
C ARG A 50 1.18 10.12 0.92
N ARG A 51 0.42 9.69 -0.09
CA ARG A 51 -0.61 8.66 0.10
C ARG A 51 0.05 7.39 0.61
N ALA A 52 -0.58 6.74 1.58
CA ALA A 52 -0.24 5.37 1.93
C ALA A 52 -0.35 4.50 0.67
N GLY A 53 0.62 3.62 0.46
CA GLY A 53 0.51 2.62 -0.60
C GLY A 53 -0.65 1.70 -0.30
N SER A 54 -1.46 1.36 -1.31
CA SER A 54 -2.60 0.45 -1.14
C SER A 54 -2.18 -0.99 -0.84
N GLY A 55 -0.94 -1.36 -1.14
CA GLY A 55 -0.45 -2.73 -1.01
C GLY A 55 -1.25 -3.71 -1.87
N ARG A 56 -0.98 -5.02 -1.69
CA ARG A 56 -1.81 -6.08 -2.26
C ARG A 56 -2.87 -6.47 -1.23
N PRO A 57 -4.16 -6.55 -1.59
CA PRO A 57 -5.19 -7.05 -0.69
C PRO A 57 -4.84 -8.45 -0.15
N ARG A 58 -5.20 -8.73 1.10
CA ARG A 58 -4.99 -10.07 1.67
C ARG A 58 -5.89 -11.08 0.96
N ALA A 59 -5.36 -12.28 0.76
CA ALA A 59 -6.09 -13.39 0.16
C ALA A 59 -6.88 -14.20 1.20
N THR A 60 -6.55 -14.06 2.49
CA THR A 60 -7.24 -14.69 3.62
C THR A 60 -8.06 -13.66 4.37
N THR A 61 -9.17 -14.11 4.96
CA THR A 61 -9.93 -13.35 5.95
C THR A 61 -9.38 -13.62 7.36
N GLU A 62 -9.71 -12.77 8.33
CA GLU A 62 -9.33 -13.00 9.74
C GLU A 62 -9.83 -14.35 10.28
N VAL A 63 -10.99 -14.79 9.78
CA VAL A 63 -11.58 -16.07 10.19
C VAL A 63 -10.81 -17.25 9.57
N ASP A 64 -10.27 -17.09 8.37
CA ASP A 64 -9.41 -18.10 7.74
C ASP A 64 -8.06 -18.19 8.46
N ASP A 65 -7.44 -17.05 8.81
CA ASP A 65 -6.20 -17.01 9.59
C ASP A 65 -6.39 -17.67 10.97
N ARG A 66 -7.55 -17.42 11.61
CA ARG A 66 -7.91 -18.09 12.87
C ARG A 66 -8.07 -19.61 12.69
N PHE A 67 -8.66 -20.05 11.59
CA PHE A 67 -8.80 -21.48 11.28
C PHE A 67 -7.43 -22.14 11.08
N ILE A 68 -6.53 -21.49 10.34
CA ILE A 68 -5.15 -21.94 10.13
C ILE A 68 -4.44 -22.07 11.49
N THR A 69 -4.49 -21.01 12.30
CA THR A 69 -3.85 -20.96 13.62
C THR A 69 -4.36 -22.08 14.54
N LEU A 70 -5.67 -22.25 14.64
CA LEU A 70 -6.27 -23.28 15.50
C LEU A 70 -5.97 -24.70 15.00
N SER A 71 -5.89 -24.90 13.69
CA SER A 71 -5.55 -26.21 13.12
C SER A 71 -4.13 -26.63 13.52
N VAL A 72 -3.16 -25.71 13.39
CA VAL A 72 -1.76 -25.95 13.77
C VAL A 72 -1.59 -26.07 15.30
N LEU A 73 -2.34 -25.31 16.10
CA LEU A 73 -2.26 -25.41 17.55
C LEU A 73 -2.80 -26.73 18.09
N ARG A 74 -3.83 -27.30 17.45
CA ARG A 74 -4.41 -28.60 17.83
C ARG A 74 -3.50 -29.76 17.48
N ASP A 75 -2.81 -29.67 16.35
CA ASP A 75 -1.85 -30.67 15.90
C ASP A 75 -0.61 -29.96 15.34
N ARG A 76 0.43 -29.92 16.17
CA ARG A 76 1.67 -29.19 15.90
C ARG A 76 2.52 -29.81 14.80
N HIS A 77 2.19 -31.02 14.33
CA HIS A 77 2.91 -31.73 13.28
C HIS A 77 2.31 -31.51 11.88
N LEU A 78 1.18 -30.81 11.78
CA LEU A 78 0.55 -30.45 10.52
C LEU A 78 1.47 -29.65 9.61
N ILE A 79 1.56 -30.06 8.35
CA ILE A 79 2.30 -29.32 7.32
C ILE A 79 1.37 -28.37 6.55
N ALA A 80 1.94 -27.29 6.00
CA ALA A 80 1.18 -26.25 5.32
C ALA A 80 0.26 -26.74 4.17
N PRO A 81 0.63 -27.74 3.34
CA PRO A 81 -0.28 -28.31 2.34
C PRO A 81 -1.50 -29.00 2.94
N GLU A 82 -1.37 -29.65 4.10
CA GLU A 82 -2.49 -30.30 4.79
C GLU A 82 -3.42 -29.27 5.43
N VAL A 83 -2.86 -28.21 6.00
CA VAL A 83 -3.65 -27.09 6.54
C VAL A 83 -4.39 -26.37 5.41
N TRP A 84 -3.73 -26.21 4.25
CA TRP A 84 -4.34 -25.70 3.04
C TRP A 84 -5.53 -26.55 2.57
N ASP A 85 -5.35 -27.87 2.49
CA ASP A 85 -6.41 -28.79 2.09
C ASP A 85 -7.62 -28.70 3.03
N ARG A 86 -7.37 -28.71 4.36
CA ARG A 86 -8.42 -28.51 5.37
C ARG A 86 -9.13 -27.17 5.25
N LEU A 87 -8.38 -26.10 4.99
CA LEU A 87 -8.96 -24.76 4.80
C LEU A 87 -9.82 -24.73 3.54
N GLN A 88 -9.38 -25.32 2.44
CA GLN A 88 -10.14 -25.40 1.21
C GLN A 88 -11.44 -26.20 1.41
N VAL A 89 -11.38 -27.37 2.05
CA VAL A 89 -12.57 -28.20 2.31
C VAL A 89 -13.55 -27.48 3.24
N ALA A 90 -13.06 -26.87 4.32
CA ALA A 90 -13.94 -26.25 5.33
C ALA A 90 -14.51 -24.89 4.89
N ARG A 91 -13.79 -24.14 4.06
CA ARG A 91 -14.06 -22.71 3.81
C ARG A 91 -14.15 -22.33 2.34
N ASN A 92 -13.78 -23.25 1.43
CA ASN A 92 -13.69 -23.00 -0.01
C ASN A 92 -12.76 -21.82 -0.35
N THR A 93 -11.77 -21.53 0.52
CA THR A 93 -10.83 -20.43 0.35
C THR A 93 -9.63 -20.91 -0.48
N ARG A 94 -9.49 -20.40 -1.70
CA ARG A 94 -8.41 -20.79 -2.62
C ARG A 94 -7.17 -19.92 -2.42
N VAL A 95 -6.26 -20.37 -1.58
CA VAL A 95 -4.94 -19.74 -1.35
C VAL A 95 -3.80 -20.69 -1.74
N SER A 96 -2.54 -20.28 -1.60
CA SER A 96 -1.39 -21.18 -1.77
C SER A 96 -0.92 -21.73 -0.43
N SER A 97 -0.21 -22.85 -0.41
CA SER A 97 0.41 -23.37 0.82
C SER A 97 1.43 -22.37 1.42
N ASP A 98 2.11 -21.59 0.59
CA ASP A 98 2.97 -20.49 1.05
C ASP A 98 2.17 -19.36 1.72
N THR A 99 0.95 -19.09 1.26
CA THR A 99 0.05 -18.14 1.94
C THR A 99 -0.30 -18.64 3.32
N VAL A 100 -0.64 -19.93 3.45
CA VAL A 100 -0.95 -20.56 4.75
C VAL A 100 0.25 -20.51 5.69
N ARG A 101 1.47 -20.69 5.18
CA ARG A 101 2.70 -20.58 5.98
C ARG A 101 2.98 -19.16 6.48
N ARG A 102 2.47 -18.13 5.79
CA ARG A 102 2.65 -16.71 6.13
C ARG A 102 1.53 -16.14 7.00
N SER A 103 0.45 -16.88 7.20
CA SER A 103 -0.67 -16.50 8.06
C SER A 103 -0.30 -16.55 9.54
#